data_AF-A0A067EU55-F1
#
_entry.id   AF-A0A067EU55-F1
#
_cell.length_a   1.000
_cell.length_b   1.000
_cell.length_c   1.000
_cell.angle_alpha   90.00
_cell.angle_beta   90.00
_cell.angle_gamma   90.00
#
_symmetry.space_group_name_H-M   'P 1'
#
loop_
_entity.id
_entity.type
_entity.pdbx_description
1 polymer ?
#
loop_
_entity_poly.entity_id
_entity_poly.type
_entity_poly.pdbx_seq_one_letter_code
_entity_poly.pdbx_strand_id
1 'polypeptide(L)' 'LISGKVVAVGPGARDVNGKFIPVSVKEGDTVLLPEYGGAEVKLGDKKYHLYEDESILGTLHDH' A
#
# COMPACT_ATOMS: atom_id res chain seq x y z
N LEU A 1 -1.65 -2.47 16.14
CA LEU A 1 -1.70 -1.85 14.80
C LEU A 1 -0.27 -1.64 14.31
N ILE A 2 0.05 -2.15 13.13
CA ILE A 2 1.37 -2.00 12.52
C ILE A 2 1.30 -0.80 11.60
N SER A 3 2.33 0.06 11.61
CA SER A 3 2.46 1.16 10.67
C SER A 3 3.60 0.90 9.70
N GLY A 4 3.47 1.46 8.49
CA GLY A 4 4.48 1.36 7.44
C GLY A 4 4.52 2.63 6.61
N LYS A 5 5.67 2.88 5.97
CA LYS A 5 5.83 3.98 5.01
C LYS A 5 5.66 3.44 3.60
N VAL A 6 4.82 4.08 2.80
CA VAL A 6 4.62 3.73 1.40
C VAL A 6 5.86 4.13 0.61
N VAL A 7 6.51 3.15 -0.02
CA VAL A 7 7.73 3.35 -0.82
C VAL A 7 7.48 3.30 -2.32
N ALA A 8 6.37 2.69 -2.75
CA ALA A 8 5.98 2.55 -4.14
C ALA A 8 4.47 2.33 -4.20
N VAL A 9 3.84 2.79 -5.28
CA VAL A 9 2.42 2.56 -5.56
C VAL A 9 2.23 2.02 -6.97
N GLY A 10 1.28 1.10 -7.13
CA GLY A 10 0.85 0.64 -8.44
C GLY A 10 -0.10 1.65 -9.12
N PRO A 11 -0.46 1.42 -10.39
CA PRO A 11 -1.44 2.25 -11.10
C PRO A 11 -2.87 2.13 -10.53
N GLY A 12 -3.09 1.17 -9.64
CA GLY A 12 -4.36 0.86 -8.99
C GLY A 12 -5.19 -0.19 -9.72
N ALA A 13 -6.38 -0.48 -9.20
CA ALA A 13 -7.26 -1.52 -9.73
C ALA A 13 -7.78 -1.15 -11.13
N ARG A 14 -8.25 -2.13 -11.90
CA ARG A 14 -8.92 -1.86 -13.19
C ARG A 14 -10.43 -1.97 -13.02
N ASP A 15 -11.16 -1.02 -13.60
CA ASP A 15 -12.61 -1.12 -13.73
C ASP A 15 -13.00 -2.13 -14.83
N VAL A 16 -14.31 -2.34 -14.99
CA VAL A 16 -14.89 -3.23 -16.01
C VAL A 16 -14.59 -2.79 -17.45
N ASN A 17 -14.19 -1.54 -17.65
CA ASN A 17 -13.84 -0.95 -18.95
C ASN A 17 -12.31 -0.98 -19.19
N GLY A 18 -11.54 -1.55 -18.26
CA GLY A 18 -10.07 -1.60 -18.31
C GLY A 18 -9.37 -0.30 -17.91
N LYS A 19 -10.11 0.71 -17.44
CA LYS A 19 -9.53 1.96 -16.94
C LYS A 19 -8.99 1.76 -15.53
N PHE A 20 -7.83 2.36 -15.25
CA PHE A 20 -7.26 2.35 -13.91
C PHE A 20 -8.06 3.24 -12.95
N ILE A 21 -8.37 2.67 -11.79
CA ILE A 21 -8.84 3.33 -10.59
C ILE A 21 -7.60 3.62 -9.75
N PRO A 22 -7.20 4.88 -9.57
CA PRO A 22 -5.97 5.23 -8.86
C PRO A 22 -6.05 4.78 -7.40
N VAL A 23 -4.89 4.42 -6.84
CA VAL A 23 -4.77 4.11 -5.40
C VAL A 23 -5.04 5.35 -4.54
N SER A 24 -5.47 5.11 -3.31
CA SER A 24 -5.83 6.17 -2.36
C SER A 24 -4.62 6.75 -1.63
N VAL A 25 -3.48 6.06 -1.66
CA VAL A 25 -2.23 6.43 -0.98
C VAL A 25 -1.15 6.90 -1.95
N LYS A 26 -0.14 7.61 -1.44
CA LYS A 26 0.98 8.10 -2.24
C LYS A 26 2.31 7.68 -1.63
N GLU A 27 3.36 7.70 -2.45
CA GLU A 27 4.72 7.50 -1.98
C GLU A 27 5.07 8.54 -0.91
N GLY A 28 5.59 8.07 0.22
CA GLY A 28 5.92 8.91 1.37
C GLY A 28 4.87 8.91 2.47
N ASP A 29 3.62 8.50 2.19
CA ASP A 29 2.57 8.43 3.20
C ASP A 29 2.90 7.37 4.26
N THR A 30 2.53 7.66 5.51
CA THR A 30 2.54 6.68 6.59
C THR A 30 1.15 6.08 6.71
N VAL A 31 1.05 4.77 6.66
CA VAL A 31 -0.23 4.05 6.65
C VAL A 31 -0.32 3.05 7.79
N LEU A 32 -1.55 2.77 8.21
CA LEU A 32 -1.87 1.68 9.13
C LEU A 32 -2.17 0.42 8.33
N LEU A 33 -1.46 -0.64 8.69
CA LEU A 33 -1.57 -1.96 8.08
C LEU A 33 -2.32 -2.92 9.01
N PRO A 34 -3.09 -3.86 8.45
CA PRO A 34 -3.71 -4.92 9.23
C PRO A 34 -2.64 -5.85 9.82
N GLU A 35 -2.95 -6.52 10.94
CA GLU A 35 -2.03 -7.47 11.59
C GLU A 35 -1.74 -8.71 10.73
N TYR A 36 -2.66 -9.04 9.82
CA TYR A 36 -2.55 -10.16 8.90
C TYR A 36 -2.83 -9.67 7.48
N GLY A 37 -2.14 -10.28 6.51
CA GLY A 37 -2.24 -9.94 5.10
C GLY A 37 -0.95 -9.37 4.55
N GLY A 38 -0.97 -9.12 3.24
CA GLY A 38 0.19 -8.70 2.47
C GLY A 38 1.18 -9.83 2.17
N ALA A 39 1.93 -9.67 1.09
CA ALA A 39 2.98 -10.61 0.67
C ALA A 39 4.36 -10.04 0.98
N GLU A 40 5.25 -10.85 1.58
CA GLU A 40 6.66 -10.46 1.70
C GLU A 40 7.32 -10.53 0.32
N VAL A 41 7.91 -9.42 -0.12
CA VAL A 41 8.65 -9.31 -1.37
C VAL A 41 10.09 -8.91 -1.05
N LYS A 42 11.06 -9.62 -1.63
CA LYS A 42 12.48 -9.27 -1.55
C LYS A 42 12.91 -8.57 -2.83
N LEU A 43 13.46 -7.37 -2.68
CA LEU A 43 14.01 -6.57 -3.77
C LEU A 43 15.47 -6.26 -3.42
N GLY A 44 16.39 -7.03 -4.02
CA GLY A 44 17.79 -7.06 -3.63
C GLY A 44 17.95 -7.58 -2.20
N ASP A 45 18.68 -6.84 -1.37
CA ASP A 45 18.94 -7.17 0.03
C ASP A 45 17.86 -6.65 1.00
N LYS A 46 16.82 -5.99 0.47
CA LYS A 46 15.74 -5.39 1.28
C LYS A 46 14.46 -6.21 1.20
N LYS A 47 13.82 -6.37 2.35
CA LYS A 47 12.49 -6.94 2.49
C LYS A 47 11.44 -5.82 2.49
N TYR A 48 10.38 -6.04 1.74
CA TYR A 48 9.22 -5.17 1.67
C TYR A 48 7.96 -6.01 1.86
N HIS A 49 6.87 -5.34 2.20
CA HIS A 49 5.55 -5.96 2.23
C HIS A 49 4.68 -5.30 1.17
N LEU A 50 4.06 -6.12 0.33
CA LEU A 50 3.10 -5.71 -0.68
C LEU A 50 1.70 -5.89 -0.13
N TYR A 51 0.91 -4.82 -0.15
CA TYR A 51 -0.49 -4.82 0.27
C TYR A 51 -1.39 -4.33 -0.86
N GLU A 52 -2.64 -4.76 -0.84
CA GLU A 52 -3.70 -4.21 -1.70
C GLU A 52 -4.20 -2.88 -1.12
N ASP A 53 -4.55 -1.92 -1.96
CA ASP A 53 -5.03 -0.58 -1.54
C ASP A 53 -6.21 -0.69 -0.56
N GLU A 54 -7.17 -1.59 -0.83
CA GLU A 54 -8.35 -1.82 0.00
C GLU A 54 -8.05 -2.42 1.38
N SER A 55 -6.88 -3.04 1.56
CA SER A 55 -6.48 -3.61 2.84
C SER A 55 -5.89 -2.59 3.81
N ILE A 56 -5.55 -1.39 3.33
CA ILE A 56 -4.97 -0.33 4.14
C ILE A 56 -6.06 0.28 5.04
N LEU A 57 -5.81 0.32 6.34
CA LEU A 57 -6.81 0.74 7.33
C LEU A 57 -6.97 2.27 7.41
N GLY A 58 -5.94 3.01 7.05
CA GLY A 58 -5.96 4.48 7.01
C GLY A 58 -4.57 5.11 6.89
N THR A 59 -4.55 6.40 6.57
CA THR A 59 -3.34 7.24 6.54
C THR A 59 -3.14 7.94 7.88
N LEU A 60 -1.88 8.00 8.34
CA LEU A 60 -1.47 8.76 9.52
C LEU A 60 -0.91 10.10 9.06
N HIS A 61 -1.48 11.18 9.60
CA HIS A 61 -1.00 12.54 9.42
C HIS A 61 -0.54 13.05 10.78
N ASP A 62 0.76 13.20 10.97
CA ASP A 62 1.32 13.90 12.14
C ASP A 62 0.95 15.37 12.01
N HIS A 63 0.33 15.92 13.06
CA HIS A 63 -0.24 17.26 13.06
C HIS A 63 0.57 18.23 13.92
#